data_AF-A0A517W5L4-F1
#
_entry.id   AF-A0A517W5L4-F1
#
_cell.length_a   1.000
_cell.length_b   1.000
_cell.length_c   1.000
_cell.angle_alpha   90.00
_cell.angle_beta   90.00
_cell.angle_gamma   90.00
#
_symmetry.space_group_name_H-M   'P 1'
#
loop_
_entity.id
_entity.type
_entity.pdbx_description
1 polymer ?
#
loop_
_entity_poly.entity_id
_entity_poly.type
_entity_poly.pdbx_seq_one_letter_code
_entity_poly.pdbx_strand_id
1 'polypeptide(L)'
;MVAVNILRLRFKQLGDYSFSLAFCLLLVAGCAENSSSSSKPEEVVDEKSGTPAKIRDFCPRDKSYDFLEYRIAGVPDEEVVWSGEEMVEAVRGLYSLNLTNTERLPRYESEMSGEVFSRLTASENLKMYQDQSLSLDQRLSDALKHLKSVNEIMELYVIAFEEQAVGDNEMIELFGAQLRVMTTTLDLLNEFLATIDKDDPTYDVRVQGMVRAKEGAYGMVETLLDLLEDSQDYRPDVRKRLLGYMQDSLPLLIPLLTQEQQAHLQELMHACQKDPQLQELQPELGDLLKALEEPNEVIPSETR
;
A
#
# COMPACT_ATOMS: atom_id res chain seq x y z
N MET A 1 -13.11 14.59 -9.54
CA MET A 1 -13.74 13.61 -10.47
C MET A 1 -12.72 12.95 -11.41
N VAL A 2 -11.72 13.68 -11.91
CA VAL A 2 -10.62 13.08 -12.71
C VAL A 2 -9.63 12.30 -11.84
N ALA A 3 -9.16 12.85 -10.71
CA ALA A 3 -8.25 12.15 -9.79
C ALA A 3 -8.85 10.86 -9.20
N VAL A 4 -10.12 10.89 -8.81
CA VAL A 4 -10.88 9.70 -8.35
C VAL A 4 -11.01 8.62 -9.43
N ASN A 5 -11.18 8.99 -10.70
CA ASN A 5 -11.18 8.02 -11.80
C ASN A 5 -9.77 7.47 -12.05
N ILE A 6 -8.71 8.26 -11.88
CA ILE A 6 -7.31 7.80 -11.92
C ILE A 6 -7.05 6.85 -10.76
N LEU A 7 -7.47 7.17 -9.53
CA LEU A 7 -7.33 6.29 -8.37
C LEU A 7 -8.07 4.96 -8.60
N ARG A 8 -9.32 4.96 -9.12
CA ARG A 8 -10.03 3.73 -9.50
C ARG A 8 -9.34 2.97 -10.64
N LEU A 9 -8.84 3.65 -11.67
CA LEU A 9 -8.14 3.02 -12.80
C LEU A 9 -6.81 2.41 -12.36
N ARG A 10 -6.07 3.11 -11.48
CA ARG A 10 -4.81 2.66 -10.91
C ARG A 10 -5.02 1.60 -9.83
N PHE A 11 -6.07 1.68 -9.00
CA PHE A 11 -6.47 0.60 -8.09
C PHE A 11 -6.99 -0.61 -8.83
N LYS A 12 -7.69 -0.43 -9.95
CA LYS A 12 -8.06 -1.56 -10.82
C LYS A 12 -6.81 -2.18 -11.45
N GLN A 13 -5.83 -1.38 -11.85
CA GLN A 13 -4.52 -1.88 -12.29
C GLN A 13 -3.73 -2.54 -11.13
N LEU A 14 -3.69 -1.97 -9.92
CA LEU A 14 -3.10 -2.54 -8.69
C LEU A 14 -3.85 -3.77 -8.19
N GLY A 15 -5.15 -3.86 -8.44
CA GLY A 15 -6.02 -5.00 -8.23
C GLY A 15 -5.75 -6.09 -9.26
N ASP A 16 -5.48 -5.72 -10.52
CA ASP A 16 -4.95 -6.63 -11.54
C ASP A 16 -3.52 -7.10 -11.19
N TYR A 17 -2.69 -6.26 -10.54
CA TYR A 17 -1.40 -6.65 -9.95
C TYR A 17 -1.57 -7.50 -8.67
N SER A 18 -2.64 -7.29 -7.88
CA SER A 18 -3.01 -8.12 -6.72
C SER A 18 -3.58 -9.47 -7.16
N PHE A 19 -4.23 -9.55 -8.33
CA PHE A 19 -4.50 -10.79 -9.07
C PHE A 19 -3.20 -11.47 -9.52
N SER A 20 -2.14 -10.72 -9.82
CA SER A 20 -0.79 -11.26 -10.01
C SER A 20 -0.11 -11.71 -8.71
N LEU A 21 -0.47 -11.15 -7.55
CA LEU A 21 -0.02 -11.64 -6.24
C LEU A 21 -0.81 -12.90 -5.80
N ALA A 22 -2.06 -13.07 -6.26
CA ALA A 22 -2.74 -14.37 -6.21
C ALA A 22 -2.02 -15.43 -7.07
N PHE A 23 -1.30 -15.02 -8.11
CA PHE A 23 -0.36 -15.87 -8.84
C PHE A 23 0.90 -16.22 -8.00
N CYS A 24 1.22 -15.41 -6.98
CA CYS A 24 2.25 -15.78 -5.99
C CYS A 24 1.76 -16.85 -5.00
N LEU A 25 0.45 -16.98 -4.76
CA LEU A 25 -0.11 -18.13 -4.00
C LEU A 25 -0.05 -19.45 -4.80
N LEU A 26 0.05 -19.39 -6.13
CA LEU A 26 0.34 -20.56 -6.97
C LEU A 26 1.82 -21.01 -6.90
N LEU A 27 2.69 -20.27 -6.20
CA LEU A 27 4.10 -20.66 -5.99
C LEU A 27 4.26 -21.86 -5.03
N VAL A 28 3.18 -22.29 -4.36
CA VAL A 28 3.14 -23.48 -3.48
C VAL A 28 2.36 -24.65 -4.11
N ALA A 29 1.50 -24.40 -5.09
CA ALA A 29 0.74 -25.46 -5.77
C ALA A 29 0.79 -25.24 -7.29
N GLY A 30 1.72 -25.92 -7.95
CA GLY A 30 1.96 -25.81 -9.39
C GLY A 30 0.75 -26.25 -10.23
N CYS A 31 -0.10 -25.30 -10.59
CA CYS A 31 -1.07 -25.44 -11.68
C CYS A 31 -1.00 -24.21 -12.57
N ALA A 32 -0.57 -24.43 -13.81
CA ALA A 32 -0.61 -23.47 -14.89
C ALA A 32 -1.96 -23.56 -15.61
N GLU A 33 -2.68 -22.46 -15.75
CA GLU A 33 -3.74 -22.33 -16.75
C GLU A 33 -3.60 -21.00 -17.51
N ASN A 34 -3.72 -21.14 -18.84
CA ASN A 34 -3.70 -20.07 -19.82
C ASN A 34 -5.02 -19.29 -19.79
N SER A 35 -4.95 -17.96 -19.91
CA SER A 35 -6.04 -17.23 -20.58
C SER A 35 -5.59 -15.90 -21.17
N SER A 36 -6.30 -15.55 -22.24
CA SER A 36 -6.01 -14.60 -23.30
C SER A 36 -6.66 -13.22 -23.15
N SER A 37 -6.05 -12.25 -23.85
CA SER A 37 -6.61 -11.07 -24.53
C SER A 37 -7.27 -9.95 -23.70
N SER A 38 -6.96 -8.70 -24.04
CA SER A 38 -7.85 -7.83 -24.84
C SER A 38 -7.31 -6.39 -24.90
N SER A 39 -7.62 -5.72 -26.01
CA SER A 39 -7.16 -4.40 -26.46
C SER A 39 -7.75 -3.21 -25.69
N LYS A 40 -6.92 -2.18 -25.49
CA LYS A 40 -7.24 -0.81 -25.02
C LYS A 40 -8.29 -0.10 -25.89
N PRO A 41 -9.16 0.75 -25.30
CA PRO A 41 -9.73 1.91 -25.98
C PRO A 41 -8.95 3.20 -25.65
N GLU A 42 -8.88 4.07 -26.66
CA GLU A 42 -8.25 5.41 -26.65
C GLU A 42 -8.94 6.41 -25.71
N GLU A 43 -8.13 7.29 -25.14
CA GLU A 43 -8.50 8.34 -24.20
C GLU A 43 -8.79 9.65 -24.96
N VAL A 44 -9.96 10.25 -24.71
CA VAL A 44 -10.30 11.59 -25.18
C VAL A 44 -9.94 12.57 -24.07
N VAL A 45 -8.93 13.40 -24.33
CA VAL A 45 -8.52 14.52 -23.48
C VAL A 45 -9.54 15.65 -23.64
N ASP A 46 -10.15 16.09 -22.54
CA ASP A 46 -10.93 17.33 -22.52
C ASP A 46 -10.32 18.33 -21.53
N GLU A 47 -10.23 19.58 -21.98
CA GLU A 47 -9.43 20.66 -21.41
C GLU A 47 -9.97 21.20 -20.08
N LYS A 48 -9.01 21.59 -19.22
CA LYS A 48 -9.21 22.20 -17.90
C LYS A 48 -10.06 23.48 -17.96
N SER A 49 -11.26 23.44 -17.36
CA SER A 49 -12.03 24.64 -16.99
C SER A 49 -11.81 24.95 -15.52
N GLY A 50 -11.15 26.08 -15.26
CA GLY A 50 -10.81 26.58 -13.93
C GLY A 50 -12.02 27.04 -13.11
N THR A 51 -12.24 26.36 -11.99
CA THR A 51 -12.80 26.93 -10.77
C THR A 51 -12.01 26.28 -9.64
N PRO A 52 -11.40 27.02 -8.69
CA PRO A 52 -10.72 26.38 -7.57
C PRO A 52 -11.77 25.59 -6.81
N ALA A 53 -11.68 24.25 -6.89
CA ALA A 53 -12.57 23.41 -6.13
C ALA A 53 -12.28 23.70 -4.65
N LYS A 54 -13.36 23.90 -3.88
CA LYS A 54 -13.23 24.01 -2.43
C LYS A 54 -12.67 22.67 -1.96
N ILE A 55 -11.58 22.72 -1.19
CA ILE A 55 -11.09 21.58 -0.42
C ILE A 55 -12.32 20.91 0.21
N ARG A 56 -12.49 19.61 -0.03
CA ARG A 56 -13.60 18.83 0.55
C ARG A 56 -13.60 19.08 2.07
N ASP A 57 -14.75 19.36 2.67
CA ASP A 57 -14.82 19.59 4.12
C ASP A 57 -14.65 18.21 4.81
N PHE A 58 -13.42 17.90 5.26
CA PHE A 58 -12.86 16.55 5.24
C PHE A 58 -13.09 15.66 6.46
N CYS A 59 -13.95 16.04 7.40
CA CYS A 59 -14.23 15.20 8.57
C CYS A 59 -15.69 14.75 8.59
N PRO A 60 -16.04 13.66 7.88
CA PRO A 60 -17.38 13.10 8.00
C PRO A 60 -17.61 12.68 9.43
N ARG A 61 -18.81 12.98 9.95
CA ARG A 61 -19.20 12.65 11.32
C ARG A 61 -18.93 11.17 11.56
N ASP A 62 -18.27 10.88 12.66
CA ASP A 62 -17.96 9.53 13.04
C ASP A 62 -19.26 8.74 13.31
N LYS A 63 -19.43 7.68 12.54
CA LYS A 63 -20.52 6.70 12.64
C LYS A 63 -19.94 5.27 12.66
N SER A 64 -18.65 5.15 12.93
CA SER A 64 -18.03 3.85 13.18
C SER A 64 -18.74 3.13 14.33
N TYR A 65 -18.55 1.82 14.37
CA TYR A 65 -19.02 1.04 15.49
C TYR A 65 -18.05 1.16 16.67
N ASP A 66 -18.48 0.72 17.85
CA ASP A 66 -17.59 0.47 18.97
C ASP A 66 -16.84 -0.86 18.79
N PHE A 67 -15.84 -1.08 19.65
CA PHE A 67 -14.99 -2.27 19.61
C PHE A 67 -15.78 -3.59 19.76
N LEU A 68 -16.88 -3.61 20.52
CA LEU A 68 -17.66 -4.82 20.77
C LEU A 68 -18.38 -5.27 19.50
N GLU A 69 -18.90 -4.32 18.74
CA GLU A 69 -19.58 -4.56 17.47
C GLU A 69 -18.60 -5.06 16.39
N TYR A 70 -17.37 -4.53 16.34
CA TYR A 70 -16.31 -5.09 15.48
C TYR A 70 -15.96 -6.53 15.87
N ARG A 71 -15.85 -6.81 17.16
CA ARG A 71 -15.58 -8.16 17.68
C ARG A 71 -16.71 -9.14 17.34
N ILE A 72 -17.96 -8.71 17.45
CA ILE A 72 -19.14 -9.50 17.05
C ILE A 72 -19.09 -9.81 15.54
N ALA A 73 -18.59 -8.88 14.73
CA ALA A 73 -18.40 -9.07 13.30
C ALA A 73 -17.24 -10.02 12.95
N GLY A 74 -16.41 -10.40 13.93
CA GLY A 74 -15.24 -11.26 13.73
C GLY A 74 -13.96 -10.50 13.43
N VAL A 75 -13.89 -9.19 13.71
CA VAL A 75 -12.61 -8.48 13.75
C VAL A 75 -11.84 -8.94 15.01
N PRO A 76 -10.54 -9.25 14.90
CA PRO A 76 -9.75 -9.67 16.05
C PRO A 76 -9.65 -8.59 17.14
N ASP A 77 -9.25 -9.01 18.34
CA ASP A 77 -9.03 -8.10 19.47
C ASP A 77 -7.88 -7.13 19.17
N GLU A 78 -8.08 -5.84 19.45
CA GLU A 78 -7.09 -4.79 19.23
C GLU A 78 -5.87 -4.89 20.16
N GLU A 79 -5.95 -5.64 21.26
CA GLU A 79 -4.84 -5.83 22.20
C GLU A 79 -3.82 -6.87 21.71
N VAL A 80 -4.17 -7.72 20.74
CA VAL A 80 -3.25 -8.71 20.18
C VAL A 80 -2.54 -8.19 18.93
N VAL A 81 -1.36 -8.74 18.64
CA VAL A 81 -0.65 -8.49 17.38
C VAL A 81 -1.39 -9.20 16.25
N TRP A 82 -1.63 -8.51 15.13
CA TRP A 82 -2.34 -9.11 14.01
C TRP A 82 -1.36 -9.66 12.98
N SER A 83 -1.21 -10.99 12.95
CA SER A 83 -0.49 -11.68 11.88
C SER A 83 -1.29 -11.63 10.57
N GLY A 84 -0.79 -12.30 9.53
CA GLY A 84 -1.52 -12.48 8.28
C GLY A 84 -2.88 -13.16 8.49
N GLU A 85 -3.01 -14.07 9.45
CA GLU A 85 -4.29 -14.72 9.77
C GLU A 85 -5.29 -13.75 10.43
N GLU A 86 -4.86 -13.00 11.45
CA GLU A 86 -5.72 -11.99 12.07
C GLU A 86 -6.10 -10.88 11.07
N MET A 87 -5.20 -10.48 10.17
CA MET A 87 -5.54 -9.54 9.10
C MET A 87 -6.60 -10.11 8.14
N VAL A 88 -6.56 -11.42 7.84
CA VAL A 88 -7.60 -12.09 7.05
C VAL A 88 -8.94 -12.09 7.80
N GLU A 89 -8.94 -12.31 9.11
CA GLU A 89 -10.15 -12.21 9.94
C GLU A 89 -10.69 -10.78 9.98
N ALA A 90 -9.81 -9.79 10.14
CA ALA A 90 -10.17 -8.37 10.09
C ALA A 90 -10.84 -8.01 8.76
N VAL A 91 -10.29 -8.46 7.62
CA VAL A 91 -10.92 -8.29 6.30
C VAL A 91 -12.34 -8.84 6.30
N ARG A 92 -12.54 -10.10 6.73
CA ARG A 92 -13.86 -10.74 6.72
C ARG A 92 -14.86 -9.97 7.58
N GLY A 93 -14.45 -9.57 8.79
CA GLY A 93 -15.28 -8.78 9.70
C GLY A 93 -15.64 -7.43 9.10
N LEU A 94 -14.67 -6.70 8.57
CA LEU A 94 -14.89 -5.39 7.96
C LEU A 94 -15.75 -5.46 6.70
N TYR A 95 -15.58 -6.46 5.82
CA TYR A 95 -16.49 -6.67 4.69
C TYR A 95 -17.93 -6.89 5.15
N SER A 96 -18.14 -7.71 6.19
CA SER A 96 -19.49 -7.99 6.70
C SER A 96 -20.21 -6.72 7.17
N LEU A 97 -19.47 -5.78 7.75
CA LEU A 97 -19.97 -4.48 8.21
C LEU A 97 -20.16 -3.52 7.04
N ASN A 98 -19.18 -3.44 6.14
CA ASN A 98 -19.18 -2.55 4.99
C ASN A 98 -20.31 -2.84 4.00
N LEU A 99 -20.70 -4.11 3.83
CA LEU A 99 -21.86 -4.51 3.04
C LEU A 99 -23.17 -3.86 3.52
N THR A 100 -23.24 -3.47 4.79
CA THR A 100 -24.44 -2.85 5.36
C THR A 100 -24.40 -1.32 5.29
N ASN A 101 -23.24 -0.71 5.58
CA ASN A 101 -23.01 0.73 5.50
C ASN A 101 -21.50 1.03 5.57
N THR A 102 -20.97 1.76 4.58
CA THR A 102 -19.56 2.17 4.49
C THR A 102 -19.12 3.12 5.60
N GLU A 103 -20.05 3.83 6.23
CA GLU A 103 -19.79 4.71 7.39
C GLU A 103 -19.41 3.93 8.66
N ARG A 104 -19.44 2.60 8.63
CA ARG A 104 -19.14 1.72 9.77
C ARG A 104 -17.70 1.24 9.82
N LEU A 105 -16.85 1.63 8.88
CA LEU A 105 -15.42 1.31 8.94
C LEU A 105 -14.76 2.01 10.15
N PRO A 106 -13.72 1.40 10.76
CA PRO A 106 -12.92 2.05 11.79
C PRO A 106 -12.36 3.40 11.32
N ARG A 107 -12.16 4.32 12.26
CA ARG A 107 -11.80 5.71 11.95
C ARG A 107 -10.51 6.10 12.65
N TYR A 108 -9.68 6.86 11.95
CA TYR A 108 -8.42 7.34 12.48
C TYR A 108 -8.67 8.26 13.68
N GLU A 109 -7.97 8.00 14.79
CA GLU A 109 -8.10 8.76 16.06
C GLU A 109 -9.53 8.90 16.61
N SER A 110 -10.44 7.99 16.22
CA SER A 110 -11.79 7.96 16.77
C SER A 110 -11.81 7.48 18.22
N GLU A 111 -12.63 8.11 19.06
CA GLU A 111 -12.91 7.61 20.42
C GLU A 111 -13.64 6.25 20.42
N MET A 112 -14.34 5.89 19.33
CA MET A 112 -15.13 4.65 19.23
C MET A 112 -14.34 3.50 18.62
N SER A 113 -13.58 3.80 17.56
CA SER A 113 -12.94 2.78 16.71
C SER A 113 -11.46 3.04 16.44
N GLY A 114 -10.87 4.07 17.05
CA GLY A 114 -9.49 4.48 16.83
C GLY A 114 -8.47 3.40 17.17
N GLU A 115 -8.73 2.59 18.21
CA GLU A 115 -7.85 1.47 18.57
C GLU A 115 -7.89 0.35 17.51
N VAL A 116 -9.08 0.05 16.97
CA VAL A 116 -9.23 -0.91 15.86
C VAL A 116 -8.52 -0.39 14.61
N PHE A 117 -8.68 0.91 14.29
CA PHE A 117 -7.98 1.53 13.18
C PHE A 117 -6.46 1.54 13.37
N SER A 118 -5.99 1.89 14.57
CA SER A 118 -4.57 1.89 14.92
C SER A 118 -3.97 0.50 14.76
N ARG A 119 -4.71 -0.55 15.14
CA ARG A 119 -4.27 -1.93 14.98
C ARG A 119 -4.18 -2.35 13.51
N LEU A 120 -5.10 -1.93 12.64
CA LEU A 120 -5.03 -2.18 11.19
C LEU A 120 -3.72 -1.68 10.56
N THR A 121 -3.17 -0.58 11.09
CA THR A 121 -1.98 0.09 10.57
C THR A 121 -0.74 -0.06 11.47
N ALA A 122 -0.80 -0.90 12.50
CA ALA A 122 0.28 -1.01 13.48
C ALA A 122 1.55 -1.63 12.88
N SER A 123 2.71 -0.99 13.13
CA SER A 123 4.01 -1.53 12.70
C SER A 123 4.37 -2.84 13.41
N GLU A 124 3.84 -3.00 14.62
CA GLU A 124 3.98 -4.14 15.50
C GLU A 124 3.54 -5.44 14.83
N ASN A 125 2.55 -5.36 13.95
CA ASN A 125 2.03 -6.51 13.20
C ASN A 125 3.09 -7.16 12.30
N LEU A 126 4.12 -6.41 11.90
CA LEU A 126 5.18 -6.88 10.99
C LEU A 126 6.35 -7.54 11.72
N LYS A 127 6.44 -7.43 13.06
CA LYS A 127 7.61 -7.89 13.83
C LYS A 127 7.89 -9.38 13.66
N MET A 128 6.85 -10.19 13.52
CA MET A 128 7.00 -11.64 13.31
C MET A 128 7.68 -12.00 11.98
N TYR A 129 7.62 -11.12 10.98
CA TYR A 129 8.26 -11.32 9.67
C TYR A 129 9.78 -11.13 9.73
N GLN A 130 10.28 -10.60 10.84
CA GLN A 130 11.71 -10.44 11.12
C GLN A 130 12.23 -11.49 12.11
N ASP A 131 11.34 -12.33 12.67
CA ASP A 131 11.69 -13.33 13.68
C ASP A 131 12.38 -14.55 13.03
N GLN A 132 13.71 -14.59 13.17
CA GLN A 132 14.55 -15.67 12.63
C GLN A 132 14.35 -17.04 13.33
N SER A 133 13.55 -17.10 14.40
CA SER A 133 13.15 -18.38 14.99
C SER A 133 12.06 -19.10 14.16
N LEU A 134 11.36 -18.37 13.29
CA LEU A 134 10.41 -18.91 12.31
C LEU A 134 11.11 -19.24 10.98
N SER A 135 10.62 -20.26 10.29
CA SER A 135 11.17 -20.57 8.96
C SER A 135 10.85 -19.47 7.96
N LEU A 136 11.71 -19.31 6.94
CA LEU A 136 11.48 -18.36 5.85
C LEU A 136 10.12 -18.60 5.16
N ASP A 137 9.76 -19.86 4.92
CA ASP A 137 8.46 -20.21 4.33
C ASP A 137 7.29 -19.75 5.19
N GLN A 138 7.38 -19.88 6.52
CA GLN A 138 6.34 -19.42 7.44
C GLN A 138 6.23 -17.89 7.42
N ARG A 139 7.36 -17.19 7.54
CA ARG A 139 7.40 -15.72 7.50
C ARG A 139 6.85 -15.18 6.18
N LEU A 140 7.31 -15.73 5.05
CA LEU A 140 6.90 -15.31 3.71
C LEU A 140 5.42 -15.62 3.44
N SER A 141 4.96 -16.83 3.77
CA SER A 141 3.56 -17.19 3.55
C SER A 141 2.61 -16.28 4.33
N ASP A 142 2.97 -15.92 5.57
CA ASP A 142 2.14 -15.06 6.39
C ASP A 142 2.21 -13.58 5.98
N ALA A 143 3.39 -13.08 5.60
CA ALA A 143 3.56 -11.73 5.05
C ALA A 143 2.75 -11.53 3.76
N LEU A 144 2.70 -12.54 2.87
CA LEU A 144 1.87 -12.50 1.67
C LEU A 144 0.37 -12.43 1.97
N LYS A 145 -0.10 -13.13 3.03
CA LYS A 145 -1.49 -13.01 3.50
C LYS A 145 -1.75 -11.60 4.01
N HIS A 146 -0.85 -11.07 4.83
CA HIS A 146 -0.94 -9.72 5.37
C HIS A 146 -1.02 -8.68 4.25
N LEU A 147 -0.10 -8.72 3.28
CA LEU A 147 -0.09 -7.81 2.14
C LEU A 147 -1.40 -7.84 1.37
N LYS A 148 -1.91 -9.05 1.09
CA LYS A 148 -3.21 -9.22 0.44
C LYS A 148 -4.34 -8.60 1.27
N SER A 149 -4.38 -8.86 2.58
CA SER A 149 -5.42 -8.33 3.46
C SER A 149 -5.39 -6.81 3.56
N VAL A 150 -4.21 -6.20 3.62
CA VAL A 150 -4.08 -4.73 3.58
C VAL A 150 -4.61 -4.16 2.27
N ASN A 151 -4.37 -4.82 1.13
CA ASN A 151 -4.94 -4.39 -0.16
C ASN A 151 -6.48 -4.48 -0.14
N GLU A 152 -7.05 -5.57 0.37
CA GLU A 152 -8.50 -5.76 0.49
C GLU A 152 -9.13 -4.73 1.44
N ILE A 153 -8.48 -4.40 2.56
CA ILE A 153 -8.90 -3.33 3.46
C ILE A 153 -8.83 -1.98 2.75
N MET A 154 -7.73 -1.69 2.05
CA MET A 154 -7.58 -0.45 1.29
C MET A 154 -8.72 -0.27 0.27
N GLU A 155 -9.12 -1.32 -0.44
CA GLU A 155 -10.26 -1.28 -1.37
C GLU A 155 -11.57 -0.85 -0.68
N LEU A 156 -11.84 -1.34 0.54
CA LEU A 156 -12.99 -0.92 1.33
C LEU A 156 -12.95 0.59 1.63
N TYR A 157 -11.79 1.09 2.03
CA TYR A 157 -11.61 2.51 2.36
C TYR A 157 -11.62 3.41 1.13
N VAL A 158 -11.13 2.97 -0.03
CA VAL A 158 -11.27 3.72 -1.28
C VAL A 158 -12.75 3.93 -1.61
N ILE A 159 -13.57 2.87 -1.53
CA ILE A 159 -15.02 2.97 -1.77
C ILE A 159 -15.65 3.94 -0.76
N ALA A 160 -15.34 3.80 0.53
CA ALA A 160 -15.87 4.67 1.57
C ALA A 160 -15.41 6.12 1.40
N PHE A 161 -14.17 6.35 0.98
CA PHE A 161 -13.62 7.69 0.76
C PHE A 161 -14.33 8.38 -0.40
N GLU A 162 -14.60 7.66 -1.49
CA GLU A 162 -15.38 8.16 -2.62
C GLU A 162 -16.82 8.51 -2.24
N GLU A 163 -17.43 7.69 -1.38
CA GLU A 163 -18.75 7.92 -0.81
C GLU A 163 -18.78 9.00 0.27
N GLN A 164 -17.64 9.60 0.63
CA GLN A 164 -17.51 10.59 1.71
C GLN A 164 -17.84 10.02 3.10
N ALA A 165 -17.74 8.71 3.28
CA ALA A 165 -17.96 8.02 4.55
C ALA A 165 -16.72 8.08 5.47
N VAL A 166 -15.52 8.20 4.90
CA VAL A 166 -14.24 8.38 5.60
C VAL A 166 -13.46 9.58 5.05
N GLY A 167 -12.42 10.02 5.77
CA GLY A 167 -11.60 11.17 5.42
C GLY A 167 -10.26 10.78 4.77
N ASP A 168 -9.47 11.80 4.47
CA ASP A 168 -8.12 11.69 3.91
C ASP A 168 -7.11 11.12 4.92
N ASN A 169 -7.37 11.28 6.22
CA ASN A 169 -6.58 10.69 7.30
C ASN A 169 -6.52 9.16 7.15
N GLU A 170 -7.67 8.48 7.07
CA GLU A 170 -7.70 7.01 6.99
C GLU A 170 -6.93 6.49 5.76
N MET A 171 -7.07 7.17 4.62
CA MET A 171 -6.37 6.81 3.39
C MET A 171 -4.86 6.88 3.54
N ILE A 172 -4.31 7.97 4.09
CA ILE A 172 -2.85 8.11 4.21
C ILE A 172 -2.24 7.12 5.21
N GLU A 173 -2.92 6.85 6.32
CA GLU A 173 -2.42 5.86 7.28
C GLU A 173 -2.41 4.44 6.69
N LEU A 174 -3.43 4.09 5.90
CA LEU A 174 -3.46 2.82 5.18
C LEU A 174 -2.37 2.75 4.10
N PHE A 175 -2.08 3.85 3.40
CA PHE A 175 -0.97 3.88 2.43
C PHE A 175 0.38 3.70 3.13
N GLY A 176 0.57 4.32 4.29
CA GLY A 176 1.75 4.10 5.13
C GLY A 176 1.88 2.67 5.64
N ALA A 177 0.77 2.02 6.00
CA ALA A 177 0.76 0.59 6.35
C ALA A 177 1.11 -0.31 5.16
N GLN A 178 0.51 -0.04 4.00
CA GLN A 178 0.75 -0.79 2.77
C GLN A 178 2.22 -0.71 2.33
N LEU A 179 2.84 0.47 2.41
CA LEU A 179 4.28 0.63 2.13
C LEU A 179 5.16 -0.23 3.03
N ARG A 180 4.90 -0.23 4.34
CA ARG A 180 5.67 -1.01 5.33
C ARG A 180 5.52 -2.53 5.13
N VAL A 181 4.32 -2.98 4.79
CA VAL A 181 4.07 -4.40 4.51
C VAL A 181 4.74 -4.80 3.19
N MET A 182 4.68 -3.93 2.17
CA MET A 182 5.31 -4.16 0.88
C MET A 182 6.83 -4.29 0.99
N THR A 183 7.51 -3.38 1.69
CA THR A 183 8.97 -3.45 1.91
C THR A 183 9.34 -4.75 2.61
N THR A 184 8.67 -5.06 3.72
CA THR A 184 8.91 -6.30 4.48
C THR A 184 8.71 -7.54 3.63
N THR A 185 7.68 -7.56 2.80
CA THR A 185 7.38 -8.71 1.92
C THR A 185 8.42 -8.86 0.82
N LEU A 186 8.86 -7.77 0.19
CA LEU A 186 9.89 -7.81 -0.85
C LEU A 186 11.25 -8.28 -0.30
N ASP A 187 11.61 -7.89 0.91
CA ASP A 187 12.82 -8.38 1.57
C ASP A 187 12.78 -9.90 1.76
N LEU A 188 11.65 -10.43 2.23
CA LEU A 188 11.44 -11.88 2.37
C LEU A 188 11.47 -12.60 1.02
N LEU A 189 10.87 -12.01 -0.02
CA LEU A 189 10.90 -12.59 -1.37
C LEU A 189 12.34 -12.63 -1.92
N ASN A 190 13.17 -11.64 -1.64
CA ASN A 190 14.58 -11.64 -2.03
C ASN A 190 15.37 -12.72 -1.28
N GLU A 191 15.15 -12.85 0.04
CA GLU A 191 15.72 -13.93 0.85
C GLU A 191 15.34 -15.29 0.25
N PHE A 192 14.06 -15.48 -0.10
CA PHE A 192 13.55 -16.71 -0.68
C PHE A 192 14.17 -17.03 -2.05
N LEU A 193 14.27 -16.06 -2.96
CA LEU A 193 14.92 -16.25 -4.25
C LEU A 193 16.37 -16.71 -4.13
N ALA A 194 17.10 -16.25 -3.12
CA ALA A 194 18.48 -16.66 -2.89
C ALA A 194 18.62 -18.14 -2.49
N THR A 195 17.53 -18.77 -2.03
CA THR A 195 17.53 -20.19 -1.62
C THR A 195 17.23 -21.17 -2.76
N ILE A 196 16.75 -20.69 -3.90
CA ILE A 196 16.23 -21.55 -4.98
C ILE A 196 17.37 -21.97 -5.92
N ASP A 197 17.41 -23.27 -6.23
CA ASP A 197 18.32 -23.81 -7.23
C ASP A 197 17.98 -23.26 -8.62
N LYS A 198 19.00 -22.81 -9.36
CA LYS A 198 18.82 -22.29 -10.73
C LYS A 198 18.39 -23.37 -11.71
N ASP A 199 18.63 -24.63 -11.39
CA ASP A 199 18.19 -25.77 -12.19
C ASP A 199 16.76 -26.25 -11.81
N ASP A 200 16.09 -25.59 -10.85
CA ASP A 200 14.71 -25.89 -10.48
C ASP A 200 13.77 -25.59 -11.67
N PRO A 201 12.86 -26.52 -12.06
CA PRO A 201 11.97 -26.35 -13.22
C PRO A 201 10.97 -25.19 -13.07
N THR A 202 10.81 -24.65 -11.86
CA THR A 202 9.97 -23.50 -11.53
C THR A 202 10.77 -22.20 -11.34
N TYR A 203 12.10 -22.22 -11.46
CA TYR A 203 12.96 -21.06 -11.22
C TYR A 203 12.52 -19.84 -12.04
N ASP A 204 12.33 -20.00 -13.35
CA ASP A 204 11.91 -18.90 -14.23
C ASP A 204 10.55 -18.31 -13.82
N VAL A 205 9.61 -19.15 -13.39
CA VAL A 205 8.30 -18.71 -12.91
C VAL A 205 8.44 -17.88 -11.62
N ARG A 206 9.32 -18.30 -10.72
CA ARG A 206 9.59 -17.60 -9.45
C ARG A 206 10.28 -16.25 -9.69
N VAL A 207 11.25 -16.21 -10.59
CA VAL A 207 11.90 -14.96 -11.01
C VAL A 207 10.90 -13.99 -11.66
N GLN A 208 10.02 -14.49 -12.53
CA GLN A 208 8.95 -13.66 -13.11
C GLN A 208 7.97 -13.14 -12.05
N GLY A 209 7.61 -13.96 -11.06
CA GLY A 209 6.80 -13.53 -9.92
C GLY A 209 7.43 -12.37 -9.15
N MET A 210 8.74 -12.43 -8.90
CA MET A 210 9.48 -11.33 -8.27
C MET A 210 9.50 -10.07 -9.13
N VAL A 211 9.70 -10.18 -10.45
CA VAL A 211 9.66 -9.02 -11.35
C VAL A 211 8.30 -8.32 -11.24
N ARG A 212 7.19 -9.07 -11.26
CA ARG A 212 5.85 -8.50 -11.10
C ARG A 212 5.63 -7.87 -9.72
N ALA A 213 6.16 -8.46 -8.66
CA ALA A 213 6.08 -7.87 -7.32
C ALA A 213 6.79 -6.50 -7.27
N LYS A 214 7.96 -6.40 -7.90
CA LYS A 214 8.72 -5.14 -8.03
C LYS A 214 8.01 -4.11 -8.91
N GLU A 215 7.39 -4.53 -10.01
CA GLU A 215 6.53 -3.67 -10.85
C GLU A 215 5.34 -3.13 -10.06
N GLY A 216 4.69 -3.97 -9.24
CA GLY A 216 3.60 -3.53 -8.36
C GLY A 216 4.06 -2.51 -7.32
N ALA A 217 5.21 -2.74 -6.69
CA ALA A 217 5.79 -1.77 -5.75
C ALA A 217 6.17 -0.45 -6.43
N TYR A 218 6.72 -0.50 -7.64
CA TYR A 218 7.01 0.68 -8.44
C TYR A 218 5.74 1.49 -8.76
N GLY A 219 4.68 0.83 -9.26
CA GLY A 219 3.41 1.51 -9.56
C GLY A 219 2.71 2.08 -8.32
N MET A 220 2.92 1.46 -7.16
CA MET A 220 2.49 2.00 -5.87
C MET A 220 3.21 3.32 -5.55
N VAL A 221 4.54 3.39 -5.74
CA VAL A 221 5.30 4.64 -5.53
C VAL A 221 4.83 5.75 -6.47
N GLU A 222 4.59 5.44 -7.75
CA GLU A 222 4.02 6.42 -8.69
C GLU A 222 2.68 6.96 -8.20
N THR A 223 1.80 6.08 -7.72
CA THR A 223 0.48 6.46 -7.18
C THR A 223 0.62 7.39 -5.97
N LEU A 224 1.60 7.15 -5.10
CA LEU A 224 1.84 8.02 -3.94
C LEU A 224 2.39 9.39 -4.35
N LEU A 225 3.24 9.47 -5.37
CA LEU A 225 3.71 10.75 -5.91
C LEU A 225 2.54 11.55 -6.50
N ASP A 226 1.64 10.91 -7.26
CA ASP A 226 0.42 11.54 -7.78
C ASP A 226 -0.47 12.09 -6.64
N LEU A 227 -0.57 11.36 -5.52
CA LEU A 227 -1.35 11.78 -4.34
C LEU A 227 -0.78 13.03 -3.66
N LEU A 228 0.52 13.29 -3.75
CA LEU A 228 1.11 14.53 -3.24
C LEU A 228 0.61 15.76 -4.01
N GLU A 229 0.26 15.60 -5.28
CA GLU A 229 -0.28 16.67 -6.14
C GLU A 229 -1.79 16.90 -5.93
N ASP A 230 -2.50 15.95 -5.32
CA ASP A 230 -3.95 16.01 -5.14
C ASP A 230 -4.37 16.88 -3.94
N SER A 231 -4.11 18.18 -4.07
CA SER A 231 -4.52 19.21 -3.10
C SER A 231 -6.04 19.40 -2.96
N GLN A 232 -6.83 18.78 -3.85
CA GLN A 232 -8.29 18.88 -3.83
C GLN A 232 -8.89 17.86 -2.88
N ASP A 233 -8.32 16.64 -2.90
CA ASP A 233 -8.80 15.53 -2.09
C ASP A 233 -7.93 15.25 -0.84
N TYR A 234 -6.75 15.87 -0.69
CA TYR A 234 -5.88 15.63 0.47
C TYR A 234 -5.32 16.93 1.07
N ARG A 235 -5.53 17.10 2.38
CA ARG A 235 -5.04 18.27 3.11
C ARG A 235 -3.50 18.30 3.17
N PRO A 236 -2.87 19.49 3.29
CA PRO A 236 -1.41 19.60 3.29
C PRO A 236 -0.72 18.85 4.44
N ASP A 237 -1.28 18.88 5.65
CA ASP A 237 -0.73 18.16 6.80
C ASP A 237 -0.79 16.64 6.62
N VAL A 238 -1.85 16.16 5.96
CA VAL A 238 -2.05 14.75 5.62
C VAL A 238 -1.05 14.31 4.54
N ARG A 239 -0.85 15.12 3.49
CA ARG A 239 0.19 14.86 2.47
C ARG A 239 1.62 14.90 3.03
N LYS A 240 1.88 15.73 4.04
CA LYS A 240 3.17 15.72 4.77
C LYS A 240 3.40 14.43 5.55
N ARG A 241 2.36 13.83 6.14
CA ARG A 241 2.49 12.50 6.78
C ARG A 241 2.79 11.41 5.74
N LEU A 242 2.18 11.48 4.56
CA LEU A 242 2.52 10.58 3.46
C LEU A 242 4.01 10.67 3.09
N LEU A 243 4.57 11.88 3.01
CA LEU A 243 6.01 12.06 2.79
C LEU A 243 6.86 11.39 3.88
N GLY A 244 6.45 11.47 5.15
CA GLY A 244 7.11 10.73 6.24
C GLY A 244 7.14 9.21 5.99
N TYR A 245 6.00 8.61 5.60
CA TYR A 245 5.96 7.19 5.26
C TYR A 245 6.81 6.82 4.05
N MET A 246 6.88 7.71 3.05
CA MET A 246 7.75 7.53 1.90
C MET A 246 9.23 7.64 2.28
N GLN A 247 9.60 8.54 3.20
CA GLN A 247 10.98 8.68 3.69
C GLN A 247 11.46 7.40 4.37
N ASP A 248 10.60 6.73 5.13
CA ASP A 248 10.95 5.46 5.79
C ASP A 248 11.04 4.28 4.81
N SER A 249 10.24 4.30 3.73
CA SER A 249 10.04 3.12 2.88
C SER A 249 10.82 3.16 1.56
N LEU A 250 10.91 4.32 0.90
CA LEU A 250 11.54 4.44 -0.42
C LEU A 250 13.04 4.08 -0.43
N PRO A 251 13.86 4.42 0.59
CA PRO A 251 15.27 4.01 0.62
C PRO A 251 15.44 2.48 0.60
N LEU A 252 14.46 1.74 1.12
CA LEU A 252 14.45 0.27 1.10
C LEU A 252 13.92 -0.28 -0.24
N LEU A 253 12.94 0.38 -0.85
CA LEU A 253 12.34 -0.06 -2.11
C LEU A 253 13.21 0.22 -3.34
N ILE A 254 13.81 1.42 -3.43
CA ILE A 254 14.53 1.86 -4.65
C ILE A 254 15.63 0.88 -5.09
N PRO A 255 16.49 0.36 -4.20
CA PRO A 255 17.52 -0.62 -4.58
C PRO A 255 16.96 -1.91 -5.20
N LEU A 256 15.69 -2.22 -4.95
CA LEU A 256 15.03 -3.43 -5.46
C LEU A 256 14.50 -3.25 -6.88
N LEU A 257 14.31 -2.01 -7.33
CA LEU A 257 13.75 -1.66 -8.65
C LEU A 257 14.78 -1.82 -9.78
N THR A 258 14.32 -1.87 -11.03
CA THR A 258 15.22 -1.87 -12.19
C THR A 258 15.90 -0.50 -12.36
N GLN A 259 17.04 -0.45 -13.06
CA GLN A 259 17.72 0.83 -13.33
C GLN A 259 16.84 1.83 -14.08
N GLU A 260 16.00 1.34 -14.99
CA GLU A 260 15.02 2.16 -15.72
C GLU A 260 13.97 2.77 -14.78
N GLN A 261 13.40 1.96 -13.89
CA GLN A 261 12.44 2.41 -12.88
C GLN A 261 13.08 3.41 -11.91
N GLN A 262 14.31 3.16 -11.46
CA GLN A 262 15.03 4.08 -10.58
C GLN A 262 15.27 5.44 -11.26
N ALA A 263 15.72 5.45 -12.51
CA ALA A 263 15.93 6.67 -13.27
C ALA A 263 14.63 7.45 -13.46
N HIS A 264 13.53 6.77 -13.80
CA HIS A 264 12.24 7.43 -13.96
C HIS A 264 11.68 7.98 -12.64
N LEU A 265 11.80 7.25 -11.52
CA LEU A 265 11.43 7.80 -10.20
C LEU A 265 12.24 9.05 -9.87
N GLN A 266 13.55 9.06 -10.13
CA GLN A 266 14.38 10.24 -9.91
C GLN A 266 13.87 11.43 -10.74
N GLU A 267 13.51 11.22 -12.01
CA GLU A 267 12.92 12.26 -12.85
C GLU A 267 11.60 12.80 -12.28
N LEU A 268 10.69 11.92 -11.86
CA LEU A 268 9.41 12.30 -11.26
C LEU A 268 9.62 13.11 -9.98
N MET A 269 10.49 12.66 -9.08
CA MET A 269 10.72 13.34 -7.82
C MET A 269 11.39 14.70 -8.02
N HIS A 270 12.32 14.83 -8.96
CA HIS A 270 12.87 16.14 -9.34
C HIS A 270 11.83 17.07 -9.96
N ALA A 271 10.84 16.53 -10.68
CA ALA A 271 9.72 17.31 -11.17
C ALA A 271 8.86 17.81 -10.00
N CYS A 272 8.51 16.95 -9.04
CA CYS A 272 7.78 17.33 -7.84
C CYS A 272 8.50 18.45 -7.05
N GLN A 273 9.82 18.39 -6.92
CA GLN A 273 10.60 19.43 -6.22
C GLN A 273 10.45 20.82 -6.84
N LYS A 274 10.23 20.88 -8.15
CA LYS A 274 10.15 22.13 -8.92
C LYS A 274 8.71 22.60 -9.10
N ASP A 275 7.71 21.80 -8.75
CA ASP A 275 6.31 22.17 -8.89
C ASP A 275 5.92 23.23 -7.84
N PRO A 276 5.54 24.46 -8.26
CA PRO A 276 5.07 25.49 -7.34
C PRO A 276 3.85 25.08 -6.49
N GLN A 277 3.04 24.12 -6.96
CA GLN A 277 1.89 23.61 -6.22
C GLN A 277 2.30 22.76 -5.01
N LEU A 278 3.50 22.18 -5.03
CA LEU A 278 4.02 21.36 -3.94
C LEU A 278 4.87 22.16 -2.95
N GLN A 279 4.94 23.49 -3.10
CA GLN A 279 5.73 24.36 -2.23
C GLN A 279 5.31 24.27 -0.75
N GLU A 280 4.03 23.97 -0.48
CA GLU A 280 3.51 23.79 0.88
C GLU A 280 3.98 22.50 1.55
N LEU A 281 4.47 21.52 0.79
CA LEU A 281 5.01 20.25 1.27
C LEU A 281 6.51 20.30 1.59
N GLN A 282 7.11 21.50 1.50
CA GLN A 282 8.48 21.73 1.92
C GLN A 282 8.54 22.00 3.44
N PRO A 283 9.63 21.61 4.12
CA PRO A 283 10.86 20.99 3.58
C PRO A 283 10.80 19.47 3.34
N GLU A 284 9.71 18.79 3.75
CA GLU A 284 9.63 17.33 3.82
C GLU A 284 9.87 16.65 2.45
N LEU A 285 9.38 17.25 1.37
CA LEU A 285 9.63 16.75 0.01
C LEU A 285 11.12 16.86 -0.40
N GLY A 286 11.81 17.92 0.03
CA GLY A 286 13.25 18.09 -0.17
C GLY A 286 14.06 17.08 0.64
N ASP A 287 13.65 16.80 1.88
CA ASP A 287 14.28 15.81 2.74
C ASP A 287 14.15 14.39 2.16
N LEU A 288 12.97 14.07 1.59
CA LEU A 288 12.75 12.79 0.91
C LEU A 288 13.70 12.61 -0.28
N LEU A 289 13.83 13.61 -1.15
CA LEU A 289 14.76 13.57 -2.28
C LEU A 289 16.20 13.36 -1.83
N LYS A 290 16.61 14.11 -0.82
CA LYS A 290 17.96 14.00 -0.25
C LYS A 290 18.23 12.59 0.27
N ALA A 291 17.28 11.98 0.98
CA ALA A 291 17.42 10.61 1.52
C ALA A 291 17.59 9.55 0.43
N LEU A 292 17.18 9.82 -0.81
CA LEU A 292 17.28 8.89 -1.94
C LEU A 292 18.49 9.16 -2.85
N GLU A 293 19.02 10.39 -2.82
CA GLU A 293 20.25 10.78 -3.51
C GLU A 293 21.51 10.41 -2.71
N GLU A 294 21.42 10.43 -1.38
CA GLU A 294 22.49 9.93 -0.54
C GLU A 294 22.67 8.43 -0.82
N PRO A 295 23.87 7.98 -1.24
CA PRO A 295 24.10 6.56 -1.41
C PRO A 295 23.84 5.94 -0.05
N ASN A 296 22.80 5.09 0.05
CA ASN A 296 22.61 4.24 1.20
C ASN A 296 23.96 3.56 1.42
N GLU A 297 24.68 3.95 2.49
CA GLU A 297 25.64 3.05 3.07
C GLU A 297 24.79 1.82 3.39
N VAL A 298 24.90 0.82 2.53
CA VAL A 298 24.48 -0.54 2.85
C VAL A 298 25.27 -0.81 4.10
N ILE A 299 24.65 -0.59 5.28
CA ILE A 299 25.17 -1.09 6.53
C ILE A 299 25.23 -2.58 6.23
N PRO A 300 26.44 -3.17 6.06
CA PRO A 300 26.52 -4.60 5.92
C PRO A 300 25.80 -5.13 7.15
N SER A 301 24.97 -6.15 6.97
CA SER A 301 24.48 -6.95 8.09
C SER A 301 25.71 -7.52 8.81
N GLU A 302 26.34 -6.70 9.65
CA GLU A 302 27.36 -7.12 10.57
C GLU A 302 26.62 -7.99 11.58
N THR A 303 26.72 -9.29 11.35
CA THR A 303 26.70 -10.31 12.39
C THR A 303 25.63 -10.09 13.46
N ARG A 304 24.38 -10.46 13.18
CA ARG A 304 23.38 -10.72 14.21
C ARG A 304 22.55 -11.93 13.85
#